data_AF-A0A9D1PBC7-F1
#
_entry.id   AF-A0A9D1PBC7-F1
#
_cell.length_a   1.000
_cell.length_b   1.000
_cell.length_c   1.000
_cell.angle_alpha   90.00
_cell.angle_beta   90.00
_cell.angle_gamma   90.00
#
_symmetry.space_group_name_H-M   'P 1'
#
loop_
_entity.id
_entity.type
_entity.pdbx_description
1 polymer ?
#
loop_
_entity_poly.entity_id
_entity_poly.type
_entity_poly.pdbx_seq_one_letter_code
_entity_poly.pdbx_strand_id
1 'polypeptide(L)'
;MENKKLPVGIENFEKIRREDFYYIDKTGLIRDLLRDWGEVNLFTRPRRFGKTLNMSMLKCFFEIGTDASLFDGLAIAREKDLCEEYLGKYPVISLTLKGVDGLNFEAAYNALRSALRGEVARLRFLLESAAVNEADKQPLERFLHEQDTREDVLDSLKTLCALLYQHHGQKVILLIDEYDVPLDKAFLHGYYPEMASLLRGLLGNALKTNDFLQFAVLTGCLRVSKESIFTGLNNLEVNSILDARYDEHFGFTDAEVRKLLADYGLSSHYAETRDWYDGYRFGEVEIYCPWDVINYAKKLLAEPNAHPQDYWINTSGNDMVRRFVDKADKST
;
A
#
# COMPACT_ATOMS: atom_id res chain seq x y z
N MET A 1 8.36 16.49 28.18
CA MET A 1 7.70 16.57 26.86
C MET A 1 6.54 15.60 26.92
N GLU A 2 5.35 16.01 26.48
CA GLU A 2 4.23 15.07 26.35
C GLU A 2 4.62 14.02 25.31
N ASN A 3 4.49 12.74 25.65
CA ASN A 3 4.86 11.67 24.73
C ASN A 3 3.86 11.64 23.57
N LYS A 4 4.38 11.55 22.34
CA LYS A 4 3.53 11.43 21.14
C LYS A 4 2.59 10.24 21.25
N LYS A 5 1.46 10.28 20.55
CA LYS A 5 0.50 9.16 20.55
C LYS A 5 1.05 7.98 19.74
N LEU A 6 0.92 6.75 20.24
CA LEU A 6 1.28 5.56 19.45
C LEU A 6 0.23 5.31 18.34
N PRO A 7 0.63 5.15 17.05
CA PRO A 7 -0.29 5.08 15.91
C PRO A 7 -0.89 3.68 15.70
N VAL A 8 -1.62 3.16 16.69
CA VAL A 8 -2.26 1.83 16.55
C VAL A 8 -3.36 1.87 15.50
N GLY A 9 -3.16 1.15 14.40
CA GLY A 9 -4.15 1.00 13.32
C GLY A 9 -4.31 2.25 12.44
N ILE A 10 -3.38 3.20 12.49
CA ILE A 10 -3.42 4.39 11.64
C ILE A 10 -2.57 4.12 10.39
N GLU A 11 -3.24 4.08 9.24
CA GLU A 11 -2.63 3.79 7.93
C GLU A 11 -2.52 5.06 7.05
N ASN A 12 -2.93 6.23 7.56
CA ASN A 12 -2.87 7.50 6.84
C ASN A 12 -1.66 8.33 7.33
N PHE A 13 -0.72 8.61 6.42
CA PHE A 13 0.51 9.34 6.70
C PHE A 13 0.26 10.78 7.14
N GLU A 14 -0.58 11.51 6.41
CA GLU A 14 -0.92 12.90 6.76
C GLU A 14 -1.50 13.00 8.17
N LYS A 15 -2.39 12.08 8.55
CA LYS A 15 -2.96 12.00 9.89
C LYS A 15 -1.87 11.81 10.95
N ILE A 16 -0.92 10.90 10.71
CA ILE A 16 0.20 10.68 11.64
C ILE A 16 1.01 11.98 11.82
N ARG A 17 1.27 12.71 10.73
CA ARG A 17 2.06 13.94 10.75
C ARG A 17 1.32 15.11 11.40
N ARG A 18 0.00 15.25 11.20
CA ARG A 18 -0.79 16.38 11.71
C ARG A 18 -1.31 16.19 13.15
N GLU A 19 -1.56 14.96 13.60
CA GLU A 19 -2.24 14.71 14.89
C GLU A 19 -1.30 14.31 16.04
N ASP A 20 0.00 14.60 15.90
CA ASP A 20 1.08 14.33 16.87
C ASP A 20 1.22 12.85 17.25
N PHE A 21 1.17 11.99 16.23
CA PHE A 21 1.51 10.57 16.39
C PHE A 21 3.01 10.34 16.29
N TYR A 22 3.48 9.32 16.99
CA TYR A 22 4.83 8.80 16.86
C TYR A 22 4.99 8.18 15.47
N TYR A 23 6.06 8.54 14.77
CA TYR A 23 6.33 8.09 13.42
C TYR A 23 7.79 7.65 13.32
N ILE A 24 7.99 6.41 12.90
CA ILE A 24 9.30 5.91 12.50
C ILE A 24 9.47 6.26 11.02
N ASP A 25 10.51 7.02 10.73
CA ASP A 25 10.72 7.62 9.43
C ASP A 25 11.15 6.60 8.39
N LYS A 26 10.26 6.31 7.44
CA LYS A 26 10.49 5.43 6.28
C LYS A 26 10.55 6.20 4.96
N THR A 27 10.72 7.53 5.02
CA THR A 27 10.74 8.36 3.81
C THR A 27 11.96 8.12 2.92
N GLY A 28 12.98 7.42 3.42
CA GLY A 28 14.08 6.90 2.60
C GLY A 28 13.61 6.02 1.43
N LEU A 29 12.44 5.37 1.56
CA LEU A 29 11.81 4.62 0.48
C LEU A 29 11.62 5.46 -0.79
N ILE A 30 11.24 6.74 -0.64
CA ILE A 30 11.02 7.65 -1.77
C ILE A 30 12.32 7.87 -2.53
N ARG A 31 13.41 8.14 -1.80
CA ARG A 31 14.74 8.36 -2.38
C ARG A 31 15.18 7.12 -3.16
N ASP A 32 15.06 5.95 -2.55
CA ASP A 32 15.54 4.70 -3.16
C ASP A 32 14.69 4.33 -4.37
N LEU A 33 13.36 4.51 -4.30
CA LEU A 33 12.45 4.33 -5.44
C LEU A 33 12.79 5.24 -6.63
N LEU A 34 13.13 6.52 -6.37
CA LEU A 34 13.45 7.48 -7.45
C LEU A 34 14.83 7.27 -8.05
N ARG A 35 15.79 6.74 -7.28
CA ARG A 35 17.15 6.44 -7.76
C ARG A 35 17.21 5.13 -8.53
N ASP A 36 16.50 4.10 -8.06
CA ASP A 36 16.39 2.79 -8.70
C ASP A 36 15.16 2.76 -9.63
N TRP A 37 15.20 3.59 -10.68
CA TRP A 37 14.07 3.87 -11.56
C TRP A 37 13.44 2.63 -12.22
N GLY A 38 12.46 2.02 -11.56
CA GLY A 38 11.59 0.97 -12.10
C GLY A 38 10.27 1.55 -12.62
N GLU A 39 9.84 1.16 -13.82
CA GLU A 39 8.56 1.63 -14.38
C GLU A 39 7.36 1.03 -13.63
N VAL A 40 7.48 -0.22 -13.16
CA VAL A 40 6.48 -0.87 -12.30
C VAL A 40 7.18 -1.55 -11.15
N ASN A 41 6.95 -1.07 -9.93
CA ASN A 41 7.62 -1.53 -8.71
C ASN A 41 6.64 -2.32 -7.84
N LEU A 42 6.90 -3.60 -7.63
CA LEU A 42 6.08 -4.46 -6.78
C LEU A 42 6.79 -4.80 -5.48
N PHE A 43 6.24 -4.34 -4.36
CA PHE A 43 6.70 -4.65 -3.01
C PHE A 43 5.84 -5.77 -2.38
N THR A 44 6.44 -6.94 -2.21
CA THR A 44 5.79 -8.05 -1.47
C THR A 44 6.35 -8.11 -0.05
N ARG A 45 5.50 -7.88 0.94
CA ARG A 45 5.86 -7.95 2.36
C ARG A 45 4.73 -8.61 3.17
N PRO A 46 5.01 -9.18 4.35
CA PRO A 46 3.97 -9.75 5.20
C PRO A 46 2.93 -8.71 5.63
N ARG A 47 1.81 -9.18 6.17
CA ARG A 47 0.75 -8.30 6.69
C ARG A 47 1.27 -7.49 7.88
N ARG A 48 0.76 -6.26 8.02
CA ARG A 48 1.09 -5.31 9.11
C ARG A 48 2.49 -4.69 9.08
N PHE A 49 3.26 -4.87 8.01
CA PHE A 49 4.60 -4.27 7.82
C PHE A 49 4.59 -2.82 7.31
N GLY A 50 3.49 -2.08 7.48
CA GLY A 50 3.41 -0.67 7.10
C GLY A 50 3.20 -0.39 5.60
N LYS A 51 2.84 -1.41 4.79
CA LYS A 51 2.61 -1.24 3.34
C LYS A 51 1.62 -0.10 3.02
N THR A 52 0.41 -0.15 3.57
CA THR A 52 -0.62 0.88 3.35
C THR A 52 -0.17 2.27 3.83
N LEU A 53 0.56 2.34 4.96
CA LEU A 53 1.11 3.60 5.44
C LEU A 53 2.15 4.18 4.47
N ASN A 54 3.03 3.33 3.92
CA ASN A 54 3.99 3.73 2.89
C ASN A 54 3.29 4.17 1.60
N MET A 55 2.21 3.49 1.20
CA MET A 55 1.39 3.93 0.04
C MET A 55 0.75 5.30 0.29
N SER A 56 0.23 5.54 1.50
CA SER A 56 -0.27 6.86 1.90
C SER A 56 0.84 7.92 1.90
N MET A 57 2.05 7.59 2.34
CA MET A 57 3.21 8.48 2.33
C MET A 57 3.63 8.82 0.90
N LEU A 58 3.72 7.83 0.00
CA LEU A 58 4.04 8.05 -1.42
C LEU A 58 2.99 8.95 -2.08
N LYS A 59 1.70 8.70 -1.82
CA LYS A 59 0.62 9.56 -2.29
C LYS A 59 0.83 11.00 -1.82
N CYS A 60 1.02 11.20 -0.51
CA CYS A 60 1.29 12.51 0.06
C CYS A 60 2.60 13.13 -0.46
N PHE A 61 3.58 12.37 -0.95
CA PHE A 61 4.81 12.97 -1.47
C PHE A 61 4.62 13.46 -2.90
N PHE A 62 3.99 12.67 -3.77
CA PHE A 62 3.92 12.98 -5.19
C PHE A 62 2.73 13.86 -5.57
N GLU A 63 1.59 13.71 -4.91
CA GLU A 63 0.30 14.26 -5.34
C GLU A 63 0.32 15.79 -5.41
N ILE A 64 -0.08 16.33 -6.58
CA ILE A 64 -0.22 17.78 -6.81
C ILE A 64 -1.04 18.44 -5.70
N GLY A 65 -0.52 19.55 -5.17
CA GLY A 65 -1.18 20.32 -4.11
C GLY A 65 -0.87 19.84 -2.70
N THR A 66 0.04 18.87 -2.56
CA THR A 66 0.57 18.44 -1.26
C THR A 66 1.15 19.59 -0.44
N ASP A 67 0.89 19.54 0.86
CA ASP A 67 1.56 20.38 1.87
C ASP A 67 2.97 19.82 2.18
N ALA A 68 4.01 20.51 1.71
CA ALA A 68 5.40 20.08 1.88
C ALA A 68 5.83 19.92 3.35
N SER A 69 5.17 20.63 4.29
CA SER A 69 5.49 20.57 5.72
C SER A 69 5.26 19.19 6.33
N LEU A 70 4.48 18.32 5.67
CA LEU A 70 4.31 16.92 6.09
C LEU A 70 5.64 16.16 6.17
N PHE A 71 6.65 16.58 5.39
CA PHE A 71 7.96 15.95 5.32
C PHE A 71 9.03 16.63 6.17
N ASP A 72 8.69 17.68 6.91
CA ASP A 72 9.64 18.41 7.74
C ASP A 72 10.27 17.51 8.81
N GLY A 73 11.61 17.57 8.87
CA GLY A 73 12.42 16.78 9.79
C GLY A 73 12.57 15.30 9.42
N LEU A 74 12.03 14.86 8.29
CA LEU A 74 12.19 13.49 7.78
C LEU A 74 13.43 13.37 6.86
N ALA A 75 13.87 12.15 6.60
CA ALA A 75 15.07 11.83 5.83
C ALA A 75 14.96 12.37 4.40
N ILE A 76 13.80 12.24 3.75
CA ILE A 76 13.59 12.73 2.38
C ILE A 76 13.74 14.25 2.26
N ALA A 77 13.45 15.02 3.31
CA ALA A 77 13.62 16.48 3.28
C ALA A 77 15.09 16.91 3.13
N ARG A 78 16.05 15.99 3.35
CA ARG A 78 17.47 16.22 3.12
C ARG A 78 17.86 16.07 1.64
N GLU A 79 17.06 15.35 0.85
CA GLU A 79 17.24 15.13 -0.58
C GLU A 79 16.62 16.30 -1.36
N LYS A 80 17.27 17.46 -1.30
CA LYS A 80 16.73 18.72 -1.85
C LYS A 80 16.35 18.61 -3.33
N ASP A 81 17.22 18.02 -4.14
CA ASP A 81 16.98 17.89 -5.59
C ASP A 81 15.74 17.03 -5.88
N LEU A 82 15.55 15.93 -5.14
CA LEU A 82 14.38 15.07 -5.28
C LEU A 82 13.10 15.78 -4.80
N CYS A 83 13.16 16.51 -3.70
CA CYS A 83 12.03 17.30 -3.23
C CYS A 83 11.68 18.40 -4.23
N GLU A 84 12.67 19.11 -4.78
CA GLU A 84 12.45 20.14 -5.78
C GLU A 84 11.85 19.56 -7.06
N GLU A 85 12.22 18.37 -7.50
CA GLU A 85 11.70 17.78 -8.73
C GLU A 85 10.32 17.12 -8.57
N TYR A 86 10.08 16.43 -7.44
CA TYR A 86 8.94 15.51 -7.31
C TYR A 86 7.88 15.88 -6.26
N LEU A 87 8.25 16.60 -5.19
CA LEU A 87 7.33 16.85 -4.07
C LEU A 87 6.14 17.69 -4.51
N GLY A 88 4.95 17.09 -4.46
CA GLY A 88 3.68 17.73 -4.79
C GLY A 88 3.55 18.15 -6.26
N LYS A 89 4.19 17.43 -7.18
CA LYS A 89 4.30 17.81 -8.60
C LYS A 89 3.70 16.84 -9.61
N TYR A 90 3.23 15.68 -9.16
CA TYR A 90 2.73 14.64 -10.04
C TYR A 90 1.25 14.33 -9.77
N PRO A 91 0.44 14.14 -10.83
CA PRO A 91 -0.87 13.55 -10.66
C PRO A 91 -0.72 12.12 -10.16
N VAL A 92 -1.49 11.76 -9.13
CA VAL A 92 -1.45 10.43 -8.51
C VAL A 92 -2.82 9.79 -8.59
N ILE A 93 -2.85 8.53 -9.03
CA ILE A 93 -3.99 7.63 -8.85
C ILE A 93 -3.64 6.67 -7.71
N SER A 94 -4.53 6.53 -6.73
CA SER A 94 -4.32 5.67 -5.57
C SER A 94 -5.52 4.75 -5.35
N LEU A 95 -5.34 3.46 -5.65
CA LEU A 95 -6.38 2.44 -5.52
C LEU A 95 -5.98 1.41 -4.47
N THR A 96 -6.88 1.10 -3.53
CA THR A 96 -6.71 -0.04 -2.60
C THR A 96 -7.66 -1.16 -3.00
N LEU A 97 -7.14 -2.39 -3.11
CA LEU A 97 -7.93 -3.59 -3.40
C LEU A 97 -8.25 -4.40 -2.13
N LYS A 98 -7.92 -3.87 -0.95
CA LYS A 98 -8.20 -4.48 0.37
C LYS A 98 -9.66 -4.88 0.57
N GLY A 99 -10.58 -4.07 0.04
CA GLY A 99 -12.03 -4.27 0.14
C GLY A 99 -12.65 -4.98 -1.07
N VAL A 100 -11.84 -5.45 -2.02
CA VAL A 100 -12.34 -6.14 -3.21
C VAL A 100 -12.44 -7.64 -2.90
N ASP A 101 -13.54 -8.00 -2.25
CA ASP A 101 -13.87 -9.36 -1.86
C ASP A 101 -15.32 -9.72 -2.19
N GLY A 102 -15.65 -11.01 -2.03
CA GLY A 102 -17.00 -11.51 -2.28
C GLY A 102 -17.08 -13.02 -2.20
N LEU A 103 -18.27 -13.53 -1.90
CA LEU A 103 -18.53 -14.99 -1.87
C LEU A 103 -18.58 -15.62 -3.26
N ASN A 104 -18.71 -14.80 -4.31
CA ASN A 104 -18.69 -15.20 -5.71
C ASN A 104 -18.08 -14.08 -6.56
N PHE A 105 -17.84 -14.37 -7.84
CA PHE A 105 -17.22 -13.43 -8.78
C PHE A 105 -18.01 -12.12 -8.92
N GLU A 106 -19.35 -12.18 -9.04
CA GLU A 106 -20.19 -10.99 -9.20
C GLU A 106 -20.11 -10.02 -8.01
N ALA A 107 -20.10 -10.56 -6.79
CA ALA A 107 -19.92 -9.75 -5.58
C ALA A 107 -18.55 -9.06 -5.57
N ALA A 108 -17.48 -9.80 -5.87
CA ALA A 108 -16.12 -9.25 -5.93
C ALA A 108 -15.92 -8.26 -7.07
N TYR A 109 -16.57 -8.51 -8.22
CA TYR A 109 -16.59 -7.59 -9.35
C TYR A 109 -17.26 -6.26 -8.98
N ASN A 110 -18.40 -6.30 -8.30
CA ASN A 110 -19.07 -5.09 -7.81
C ASN A 110 -18.25 -4.36 -6.73
N ALA A 111 -17.51 -5.09 -5.88
CA ALA A 111 -16.58 -4.48 -4.94
C ALA A 111 -15.44 -3.74 -5.66
N LEU A 112 -14.87 -4.33 -6.72
CA LEU A 112 -13.89 -3.66 -7.58
C LEU A 112 -14.45 -2.40 -8.24
N ARG A 113 -15.65 -2.49 -8.82
CA ARG A 113 -16.36 -1.33 -9.41
C ARG A 113 -16.52 -0.21 -8.38
N SER A 114 -16.89 -0.55 -7.15
CA SER A 114 -17.03 0.41 -6.06
C SER A 114 -15.70 1.09 -5.71
N ALA A 115 -14.60 0.32 -5.63
CA ALA A 115 -13.26 0.86 -5.37
C ALA A 115 -12.81 1.82 -6.49
N LEU A 116 -12.99 1.43 -7.75
CA LEU A 116 -12.69 2.27 -8.91
C LEU A 116 -13.54 3.55 -8.93
N ARG A 117 -14.84 3.41 -8.69
CA ARG A 117 -15.76 4.55 -8.61
C ARG A 117 -15.38 5.53 -7.50
N GLY A 118 -14.89 5.04 -6.36
CA GLY A 118 -14.37 5.89 -5.29
C GLY A 118 -13.25 6.80 -5.77
N GLU A 119 -12.33 6.25 -6.56
CA GLU A 119 -11.22 7.01 -7.15
C GLU A 119 -11.67 7.94 -8.28
N VAL A 120 -12.60 7.50 -9.13
CA VAL A 120 -13.27 8.37 -10.12
C VAL A 120 -13.95 9.56 -9.45
N ALA A 121 -14.66 9.33 -8.34
CA ALA A 121 -15.35 10.37 -7.59
C ALA A 121 -14.38 11.38 -6.96
N ARG A 122 -13.21 10.92 -6.51
CA ARG A 122 -12.13 11.81 -6.04
C ARG A 122 -11.62 12.72 -7.16
N LEU A 123 -11.55 12.19 -8.38
CA LEU A 123 -11.08 12.88 -9.58
C LEU A 123 -12.20 13.55 -10.39
N ARG A 124 -13.40 13.74 -9.81
CA ARG A 124 -14.57 14.30 -10.51
C ARG A 124 -14.34 15.69 -11.12
N PHE A 125 -13.37 16.45 -10.60
CA PHE A 125 -13.00 17.77 -11.13
C PHE A 125 -12.54 17.69 -12.60
N LEU A 126 -12.12 16.52 -13.08
CA LEU A 126 -11.77 16.30 -14.48
C LEU A 126 -12.97 16.50 -15.43
N LEU A 127 -14.21 16.33 -14.95
CA LEU A 127 -15.40 16.62 -15.73
C LEU A 127 -15.57 18.11 -16.03
N GLU A 128 -15.09 18.96 -15.11
CA GLU A 128 -15.13 20.42 -15.25
C GLU A 128 -13.90 20.97 -15.98
N SER A 129 -12.90 20.13 -16.26
CA SER A 129 -11.68 20.53 -16.96
C SER A 129 -11.96 20.91 -18.41
N ALA A 130 -11.56 22.13 -18.79
CA ALA A 130 -11.59 22.60 -20.18
C ALA A 130 -10.48 21.97 -21.05
N ALA A 131 -9.44 21.41 -20.44
CA ALA A 131 -8.33 20.75 -21.15
C ALA A 131 -8.66 19.29 -21.53
N VAL A 132 -9.74 18.74 -20.96
CA VAL A 132 -10.16 17.36 -21.22
C VAL A 132 -11.26 17.35 -22.26
N ASN A 133 -11.15 16.48 -23.27
CA ASN A 133 -12.18 16.34 -24.30
C ASN A 133 -13.48 15.77 -23.74
N GLU A 134 -14.63 16.30 -24.18
CA GLU A 134 -15.95 15.84 -23.74
C GLU A 134 -16.21 14.36 -24.01
N ALA A 135 -15.72 13.82 -25.13
CA ALA A 135 -15.86 12.40 -25.44
C ALA A 135 -15.08 11.51 -24.43
N ASP A 136 -13.92 11.97 -23.97
CA ASP A 136 -13.06 11.23 -23.04
C ASP A 136 -13.61 11.27 -21.60
N LYS A 137 -14.54 12.19 -21.30
CA LYS A 137 -15.22 12.29 -19.99
C LYS A 137 -16.32 11.25 -19.80
N GLN A 138 -16.90 10.72 -20.88
CA GLN A 138 -18.05 9.82 -20.81
C GLN A 138 -17.85 8.58 -19.92
N PRO A 139 -16.68 7.89 -19.93
CA PRO A 139 -16.44 6.77 -19.02
C PRO A 139 -16.54 7.17 -17.54
N LEU A 140 -16.07 8.37 -17.16
CA LEU A 140 -16.14 8.86 -15.77
C LEU A 140 -17.58 9.14 -15.37
N GLU A 141 -18.36 9.77 -16.25
CA GLU A 141 -19.79 10.00 -16.01
C GLU A 141 -20.52 8.66 -15.81
N ARG A 142 -20.24 7.66 -16.65
CA ARG A 142 -20.81 6.31 -16.49
C ARG A 142 -20.46 5.70 -15.13
N PHE A 143 -19.20 5.79 -14.68
CA PHE A 143 -18.82 5.33 -13.34
C PHE A 143 -19.58 6.04 -12.22
N LEU A 144 -19.71 7.37 -12.30
CA LEU A 144 -20.41 8.15 -11.28
C LEU A 144 -21.92 7.84 -11.22
N HIS A 145 -22.51 7.46 -12.35
CA HIS A 145 -23.92 7.09 -12.46
C HIS A 145 -24.18 5.58 -12.35
N GLU A 146 -23.16 4.76 -12.05
CA GLU A 146 -23.25 3.29 -11.97
C GLU A 146 -23.68 2.62 -13.29
N GLN A 147 -23.37 3.26 -14.42
CA GLN A 147 -23.64 2.81 -15.79
C GLN A 147 -22.39 2.32 -16.51
N ASP A 148 -21.31 2.08 -15.77
CA ASP A 148 -20.04 1.58 -16.30
C ASP A 148 -20.20 0.20 -16.94
N THR A 149 -19.55 0.05 -18.09
CA THR A 149 -19.45 -1.21 -18.83
C THR A 149 -18.26 -2.03 -18.33
N ARG A 150 -18.17 -3.30 -18.75
CA ARG A 150 -16.99 -4.12 -18.46
C ARG A 150 -15.71 -3.58 -19.09
N GLU A 151 -15.83 -2.92 -20.23
CA GLU A 151 -14.72 -2.22 -20.89
C GLU A 151 -14.27 -1.02 -20.07
N ASP A 152 -15.21 -0.21 -19.57
CA ASP A 152 -14.90 0.91 -18.67
C ASP A 152 -14.15 0.44 -17.42
N VAL A 153 -14.53 -0.71 -16.84
CA VAL A 153 -13.81 -1.31 -15.72
C VAL A 153 -12.38 -1.68 -16.12
N LEU A 154 -12.19 -2.41 -17.22
CA LEU A 154 -10.87 -2.85 -17.66
C LEU A 154 -9.94 -1.69 -18.03
N ASP A 155 -10.47 -0.62 -18.63
CA ASP A 155 -9.70 0.54 -19.07
C ASP A 155 -9.70 1.70 -18.06
N SER A 156 -10.37 1.54 -16.92
CA SER A 156 -10.57 2.61 -15.92
C SER A 156 -9.27 3.32 -15.53
N LEU A 157 -8.27 2.57 -15.08
CA LEU A 157 -6.98 3.13 -14.65
C LEU A 157 -6.23 3.81 -15.78
N LYS A 158 -6.23 3.23 -16.98
CA LYS A 158 -5.60 3.82 -18.17
C LYS A 158 -6.31 5.10 -18.59
N THR A 159 -7.64 5.10 -18.57
CA THR A 159 -8.49 6.26 -18.87
C THR A 159 -8.20 7.38 -17.89
N LEU A 160 -8.19 7.10 -16.58
CA LEU A 160 -7.83 8.09 -15.56
C LEU A 160 -6.42 8.65 -15.78
N CYS A 161 -5.45 7.82 -16.19
CA CYS A 161 -4.11 8.30 -16.53
C CYS A 161 -4.14 9.30 -17.69
N ALA A 162 -4.85 8.97 -18.76
CA ALA A 162 -5.00 9.83 -19.94
C ALA A 162 -5.66 11.17 -19.59
N LEU A 163 -6.72 11.15 -18.78
CA LEU A 163 -7.44 12.37 -18.39
C LEU A 163 -6.61 13.28 -17.49
N LEU A 164 -5.90 12.71 -16.51
CA LEU A 164 -4.98 13.46 -15.67
C LEU A 164 -3.83 14.06 -16.50
N TYR A 165 -3.32 13.33 -17.48
CA TYR A 165 -2.31 13.84 -18.40
C TYR A 165 -2.86 15.01 -19.25
N GLN A 166 -4.06 14.89 -19.81
CA GLN A 166 -4.71 15.98 -20.54
C GLN A 166 -4.88 17.24 -19.66
N HIS A 167 -5.29 17.06 -18.40
CA HIS A 167 -5.54 18.17 -17.50
C HIS A 167 -4.26 18.84 -16.97
N HIS A 168 -3.26 18.06 -16.55
CA HIS A 168 -2.05 18.57 -15.90
C HIS A 168 -0.84 18.70 -16.84
N GLY A 169 -0.87 18.09 -18.02
CA GLY A 169 0.29 17.99 -18.92
C GLY A 169 1.44 17.14 -18.37
N GLN A 170 1.17 16.31 -17.35
CA GLN A 170 2.17 15.54 -16.62
C GLN A 170 1.77 14.07 -16.55
N LYS A 171 2.75 13.17 -16.71
CA LYS A 171 2.56 11.73 -16.56
C LYS A 171 2.16 11.37 -15.13
N VAL A 172 1.43 10.26 -14.99
CA VAL A 172 0.74 9.88 -13.76
C VAL A 172 1.52 8.83 -12.98
N ILE A 173 1.56 8.98 -11.65
CA ILE A 173 2.06 7.96 -10.74
C ILE A 173 0.88 7.11 -10.27
N LEU A 174 0.97 5.79 -10.46
CA LEU A 174 -0.10 4.85 -10.11
C LEU A 174 0.28 4.03 -8.86
N LEU A 175 -0.52 4.15 -7.81
CA LEU A 175 -0.33 3.46 -6.54
C LEU A 175 -1.46 2.44 -6.35
N ILE A 176 -1.12 1.15 -6.23
CA ILE A 176 -2.09 0.06 -6.04
C ILE A 176 -1.76 -0.73 -4.77
N ASP A 177 -2.58 -0.57 -3.74
CA ASP A 177 -2.41 -1.29 -2.48
C ASP A 177 -3.18 -2.60 -2.42
N GLU A 178 -2.57 -3.61 -1.81
CA GLU A 178 -3.09 -4.96 -1.63
C GLU A 178 -3.60 -5.63 -2.91
N TYR A 179 -2.81 -5.56 -4.00
CA TYR A 179 -3.21 -6.04 -5.33
C TYR A 179 -3.64 -7.53 -5.36
N ASP A 180 -3.16 -8.33 -4.41
CA ASP A 180 -3.33 -9.77 -4.32
C ASP A 180 -4.57 -10.21 -3.52
N VAL A 181 -5.22 -9.31 -2.77
CA VAL A 181 -6.41 -9.62 -1.95
C VAL A 181 -7.57 -10.21 -2.78
N PRO A 182 -7.94 -9.65 -3.94
CA PRO A 182 -9.04 -10.23 -4.73
C PRO A 182 -8.75 -11.66 -5.17
N LEU A 183 -7.48 -11.97 -5.46
CA LEU A 183 -7.05 -13.30 -5.90
C LEU A 183 -7.06 -14.30 -4.74
N ASP A 184 -6.64 -13.88 -3.54
CA ASP A 184 -6.71 -14.69 -2.32
C ASP A 184 -8.16 -15.09 -2.02
N LYS A 185 -9.08 -14.13 -2.07
CA LYS A 185 -10.52 -14.38 -1.85
C LYS A 185 -11.13 -15.23 -2.95
N ALA A 186 -10.78 -14.97 -4.21
CA ALA A 186 -11.23 -15.78 -5.34
C ALA A 186 -10.76 -17.24 -5.24
N PHE A 187 -9.54 -17.47 -4.77
CA PHE A 187 -9.04 -18.81 -4.51
C PHE A 187 -9.81 -19.50 -3.38
N LEU A 188 -10.07 -18.81 -2.27
CA LEU A 188 -10.81 -19.36 -1.13
C LEU A 188 -12.26 -19.74 -1.48
N HIS A 189 -12.89 -19.00 -2.40
CA HIS A 189 -14.29 -19.15 -2.78
C HIS A 189 -14.53 -19.80 -4.16
N GLY A 190 -13.46 -20.16 -4.89
CA GLY A 190 -13.54 -20.99 -6.10
C GLY A 190 -13.82 -20.25 -7.41
N TYR A 191 -13.54 -18.94 -7.51
CA TYR A 191 -13.69 -18.13 -8.74
C TYR A 191 -12.38 -17.48 -9.20
N TYR A 192 -11.26 -18.13 -8.89
CA TYR A 192 -9.91 -17.63 -9.19
C TYR A 192 -9.67 -17.35 -10.69
N PRO A 193 -10.03 -18.22 -11.65
CA PRO A 193 -9.78 -17.95 -13.07
C PRO A 193 -10.44 -16.65 -13.57
N GLU A 194 -11.67 -16.39 -13.14
CA GLU A 194 -12.44 -15.20 -13.52
C GLU A 194 -11.81 -13.93 -12.97
N MET A 195 -11.42 -13.94 -11.67
CA MET A 195 -10.76 -12.81 -11.04
C MET A 195 -9.36 -12.55 -11.61
N ALA A 196 -8.58 -13.61 -11.86
CA ALA A 196 -7.27 -13.50 -12.49
C ALA A 196 -7.35 -12.93 -13.91
N SER A 197 -8.34 -13.35 -14.69
CA SER A 197 -8.59 -12.79 -16.04
C SER A 197 -8.93 -11.30 -15.97
N LEU A 198 -9.81 -10.91 -15.05
CA LEU A 198 -10.21 -9.52 -14.84
C LEU A 198 -9.04 -8.62 -14.43
N LEU A 199 -8.30 -9.00 -13.38
CA LEU A 199 -7.16 -8.20 -12.91
C LEU A 199 -6.02 -8.15 -13.93
N ARG A 200 -5.79 -9.23 -14.69
CA ARG A 200 -4.82 -9.23 -15.79
C ARG A 200 -5.18 -8.20 -16.85
N GLY A 201 -6.45 -8.11 -17.24
CA GLY A 201 -6.92 -7.09 -18.18
C GLY A 201 -6.75 -5.67 -17.62
N LEU A 202 -7.28 -5.43 -16.43
CA LEU A 202 -7.21 -4.12 -15.74
C LEU A 202 -5.76 -3.63 -15.57
N LEU A 203 -4.91 -4.44 -14.94
CA LEU A 203 -3.54 -4.07 -14.64
C LEU A 203 -2.65 -4.10 -15.88
N GLY A 204 -2.91 -5.03 -16.81
CA GLY A 204 -2.21 -5.08 -18.10
C GLY A 204 -2.40 -3.79 -18.90
N ASN A 205 -3.63 -3.29 -18.99
CA ASN A 205 -3.94 -2.04 -19.69
C ASN A 205 -3.32 -0.83 -18.99
N ALA A 206 -3.29 -0.81 -17.67
CA ALA A 206 -2.74 0.31 -16.89
C ALA A 206 -1.21 0.36 -16.85
N LEU A 207 -0.54 -0.80 -16.80
CA LEU A 207 0.89 -0.92 -16.49
C LEU A 207 1.80 -1.23 -17.69
N LYS A 208 1.24 -1.82 -18.76
CA LYS A 208 2.03 -2.20 -19.95
C LYS A 208 1.74 -1.33 -21.17
N THR A 209 0.48 -0.94 -21.37
CA THR A 209 0.04 -0.25 -22.60
C THR A 209 -0.45 1.17 -22.28
N ASN A 210 0.32 1.91 -21.49
CA ASN A 210 -0.07 3.22 -20.98
C ASN A 210 1.07 4.25 -21.08
N ASP A 211 1.06 5.02 -22.17
CA ASP A 211 2.08 6.07 -22.42
C ASP A 211 2.00 7.24 -21.43
N PHE A 212 0.88 7.35 -20.70
CA PHE A 212 0.63 8.40 -19.72
C PHE A 212 1.13 8.03 -18.32
N LEU A 213 1.62 6.81 -18.11
CA LEU A 213 2.22 6.37 -16.85
C LEU A 213 3.65 6.93 -16.72
N GLN A 214 3.98 7.45 -15.53
CA GLN A 214 5.34 7.79 -15.15
C GLN A 214 6.05 6.58 -14.56
N PHE A 215 5.46 6.02 -13.49
CA PHE A 215 5.78 4.72 -12.92
C PHE A 215 4.61 4.27 -12.04
N ALA A 216 4.61 3.00 -11.64
CA ALA A 216 3.66 2.45 -10.70
C ALA A 216 4.33 1.82 -9.47
N VAL A 217 3.63 1.85 -8.35
CA VAL A 217 3.99 1.13 -7.12
C VAL A 217 2.82 0.25 -6.71
N LEU A 218 3.11 -1.04 -6.53
CA LEU A 218 2.15 -2.05 -6.10
C LEU A 218 2.63 -2.67 -4.79
N THR A 219 1.69 -2.94 -3.88
CA THR A 219 1.98 -3.59 -2.60
C THR A 219 1.09 -4.82 -2.41
N GLY A 220 1.65 -5.90 -1.87
CA GLY A 220 0.90 -7.12 -1.57
C GLY A 220 1.66 -8.08 -0.65
N CYS A 221 1.10 -9.27 -0.43
CA CYS A 221 1.72 -10.33 0.36
C CYS A 221 2.23 -11.50 -0.51
N LEU A 222 1.44 -11.92 -1.51
CA LEU A 222 1.60 -13.18 -2.22
C LEU A 222 2.40 -13.05 -3.51
N ARG A 223 3.53 -13.77 -3.58
CA ARG A 223 4.31 -13.90 -4.83
C ARG A 223 3.57 -14.73 -5.90
N VAL A 224 2.78 -15.72 -5.50
CA VAL A 224 2.08 -16.66 -6.41
C VAL A 224 1.10 -15.95 -7.34
N SER A 225 0.43 -14.91 -6.85
CA SER A 225 -0.43 -14.03 -7.66
C SER A 225 0.31 -13.42 -8.85
N LYS A 226 1.64 -13.26 -8.78
CA LYS A 226 2.44 -12.71 -9.88
C LYS A 226 2.35 -13.57 -11.14
N GLU A 227 2.45 -14.89 -11.00
CA GLU A 227 2.51 -15.82 -12.13
C GLU A 227 1.17 -15.96 -12.85
N SER A 228 0.07 -15.50 -12.26
CA SER A 228 -1.25 -15.56 -12.88
C SER A 228 -1.68 -14.25 -13.54
N ILE A 229 -1.35 -13.08 -12.98
CA ILE A 229 -1.86 -11.78 -13.51
C ILE A 229 -0.79 -10.92 -14.18
N PHE A 230 0.50 -11.08 -13.87
CA PHE A 230 1.59 -10.32 -14.50
C PHE A 230 2.31 -11.10 -15.60
N THR A 231 1.67 -12.17 -16.10
CA THR A 231 2.21 -12.93 -17.25
C THR A 231 2.29 -12.03 -18.48
N GLY A 232 3.51 -11.75 -18.92
CA GLY A 232 3.78 -10.87 -20.04
C GLY A 232 3.98 -9.38 -19.68
N LEU A 233 4.10 -9.01 -18.40
CA LEU A 233 4.67 -7.71 -18.01
C LEU A 233 6.19 -7.78 -18.02
N ASN A 234 6.83 -7.08 -18.96
CA ASN A 234 8.28 -7.11 -19.16
C ASN A 234 9.02 -6.06 -18.29
N ASN A 235 8.28 -5.09 -17.76
CA ASN A 235 8.75 -3.88 -17.08
C ASN A 235 8.55 -3.91 -15.55
N LEU A 236 8.19 -5.08 -15.00
CA LEU A 236 7.90 -5.28 -13.58
C LEU A 236 9.17 -5.60 -12.80
N GLU A 237 9.64 -4.65 -11.99
CA GLU A 237 10.63 -4.89 -10.95
C GLU A 237 9.93 -5.42 -9.69
N VAL A 238 10.44 -6.54 -9.16
CA VAL A 238 9.87 -7.17 -7.95
C VAL A 238 10.86 -7.03 -6.83
N ASN A 239 10.48 -6.25 -5.82
CA ASN A 239 11.21 -6.07 -4.58
C ASN A 239 10.58 -6.94 -3.50
N SER A 240 11.04 -8.18 -3.44
CA SER A 240 10.59 -9.20 -2.50
C SER A 240 11.28 -9.08 -1.14
N ILE A 241 10.87 -9.92 -0.18
CA ILE A 241 11.50 -10.06 1.14
C ILE A 241 13.01 -10.39 1.06
N LEU A 242 13.47 -10.92 -0.08
CA LEU A 242 14.88 -11.30 -0.27
C LEU A 242 15.74 -10.15 -0.83
N ASP A 243 15.15 -9.03 -1.19
CA ASP A 243 15.85 -7.91 -1.83
C ASP A 243 16.33 -6.89 -0.80
N ALA A 244 17.62 -7.02 -0.41
CA ALA A 244 18.36 -6.20 0.56
C ALA A 244 18.15 -4.68 0.44
N ARG A 245 17.82 -4.18 -0.76
CA ARG A 245 17.71 -2.74 -1.06
C ARG A 245 16.57 -2.04 -0.33
N TYR A 246 15.48 -2.75 -0.03
CA TYR A 246 14.26 -2.15 0.53
C TYR A 246 13.88 -2.72 1.90
N ASP A 247 14.77 -3.49 2.51
CA ASP A 247 14.46 -4.28 3.69
C ASP A 247 14.22 -3.44 4.94
N GLU A 248 14.87 -2.28 5.03
CA GLU A 248 14.68 -1.35 6.14
C GLU A 248 13.44 -0.47 5.99
N HIS A 249 12.76 -0.45 4.84
CA HIS A 249 11.63 0.47 4.59
C HIS A 249 10.26 -0.09 4.99
N PHE A 250 10.19 -1.40 5.25
CA PHE A 250 8.97 -2.09 5.66
C PHE A 250 9.22 -2.88 6.92
N GLY A 251 8.45 -2.60 7.97
CA GLY A 251 8.72 -3.11 9.30
C GLY A 251 9.64 -2.20 10.12
N PHE A 252 10.01 -2.64 11.32
CA PHE A 252 10.94 -1.92 12.19
C PHE A 252 12.27 -2.65 12.29
N THR A 253 13.37 -1.93 12.19
CA THR A 253 14.71 -2.47 12.46
C THR A 253 14.94 -2.56 13.97
N ASP A 254 15.92 -3.35 14.40
CA ASP A 254 16.30 -3.45 15.80
C ASP A 254 16.60 -2.08 16.45
N ALA A 255 17.30 -1.21 15.72
CA ALA A 255 17.62 0.14 16.18
C ALA A 255 16.35 1.00 16.38
N GLU A 256 15.36 0.85 15.52
CA GLU A 256 14.10 1.58 15.62
C GLU A 256 13.23 1.08 16.77
N VAL A 257 13.19 -0.24 17.00
CA VAL A 257 12.50 -0.82 18.16
C VAL A 257 13.14 -0.33 19.46
N ARG A 258 14.47 -0.37 19.57
CA ARG A 258 15.19 0.18 20.73
C ARG A 258 14.86 1.65 20.97
N LYS A 259 14.88 2.45 19.90
CA LYS A 259 14.56 3.88 19.97
C LYS A 259 13.12 4.11 20.42
N LEU A 260 12.16 3.41 19.81
CA LEU A 260 10.74 3.50 20.19
C LEU A 260 10.59 3.18 21.69
N LEU A 261 11.13 2.05 22.15
CA LEU A 261 11.02 1.70 23.57
C LEU A 261 11.69 2.75 24.48
N ALA A 262 12.86 3.28 24.09
CA ALA A 262 13.54 4.31 24.85
C ALA A 262 12.74 5.63 24.94
N ASP A 263 12.16 6.09 23.83
CA ASP A 263 11.37 7.33 23.78
C ASP A 263 10.12 7.27 24.69
N TYR A 264 9.66 6.06 25.03
CA TYR A 264 8.55 5.82 25.96
C TYR A 264 8.99 5.32 27.35
N GLY A 265 10.29 5.26 27.65
CA GLY A 265 10.80 4.80 28.95
C GLY A 265 10.69 3.29 29.19
N LEU A 266 10.54 2.50 28.12
CA LEU A 266 10.33 1.04 28.13
C LEU A 266 11.60 0.25 27.74
N SER A 267 12.79 0.86 27.84
CA SER A 267 14.05 0.22 27.44
C SER A 267 14.32 -1.11 28.15
N SER A 268 13.81 -1.31 29.37
CA SER A 268 13.92 -2.57 30.12
C SER A 268 13.20 -3.74 29.45
N HIS A 269 12.16 -3.47 28.65
CA HIS A 269 11.34 -4.50 27.98
C HIS A 269 11.88 -4.85 26.59
N TYR A 270 13.04 -4.32 26.19
CA TYR A 270 13.62 -4.62 24.88
C TYR A 270 13.94 -6.11 24.69
N ALA A 271 14.53 -6.77 25.70
CA ALA A 271 14.85 -8.19 25.60
C ALA A 271 13.60 -9.05 25.37
N GLU A 272 12.54 -8.78 26.15
CA GLU A 272 11.25 -9.48 26.01
C GLU A 272 10.57 -9.17 24.66
N THR A 273 10.66 -7.91 24.19
CA THR A 273 10.15 -7.51 22.86
C THR A 273 10.87 -8.25 21.75
N ARG A 274 12.21 -8.36 21.83
CA ARG A 274 13.01 -9.12 20.87
C ARG A 274 12.62 -10.58 20.89
N ASP A 275 12.66 -11.23 22.03
CA ASP A 275 12.45 -12.66 22.11
C ASP A 275 11.05 -13.10 21.59
N TRP A 276 10.06 -12.22 21.63
CA TRP A 276 8.70 -12.47 21.11
C TRP A 276 8.45 -12.00 19.67
N TYR A 277 9.04 -10.89 19.25
CA TYR A 277 8.68 -10.21 18.01
C TYR A 277 9.81 -10.12 16.97
N ASP A 278 11.01 -10.54 17.34
CA ASP A 278 12.14 -10.74 16.43
C ASP A 278 11.99 -12.11 15.73
N GLY A 279 11.53 -12.09 14.49
CA GLY A 279 11.20 -13.33 13.78
C GLY A 279 11.16 -13.22 12.26
N TYR A 280 11.28 -12.02 11.69
CA TYR A 280 11.35 -11.83 10.25
C TYR A 280 12.75 -11.41 9.86
N ARG A 281 13.28 -12.11 8.85
CA ARG A 281 14.55 -11.78 8.24
C ARG A 281 14.32 -11.36 6.80
N PHE A 282 14.58 -10.10 6.51
CA PHE A 282 14.51 -9.55 5.16
C PHE A 282 15.96 -9.33 4.69
N GLY A 283 16.39 -10.08 3.68
CA GLY A 283 17.79 -10.17 3.32
C GLY A 283 18.66 -10.58 4.52
N GLU A 284 19.56 -9.69 4.93
CA GLU A 284 20.45 -9.86 6.10
C GLU A 284 19.99 -9.05 7.32
N VAL A 285 18.83 -8.41 7.25
CA VAL A 285 18.31 -7.51 8.30
C VAL A 285 17.20 -8.20 9.10
N GLU A 286 17.31 -8.11 10.42
CA GLU A 286 16.25 -8.50 11.36
C GLU A 286 15.18 -7.40 11.42
N ILE A 287 13.96 -7.78 11.09
CA ILE A 287 12.83 -6.87 10.98
C ILE A 287 11.70 -7.35 11.89
N TYR A 288 11.13 -6.40 12.62
CA TYR A 288 10.02 -6.58 13.52
C TYR A 288 8.72 -6.16 12.86
N CYS A 289 7.64 -6.86 13.20
CA CYS A 289 6.29 -6.46 12.82
C CYS A 289 5.88 -5.17 13.59
N PRO A 290 5.62 -4.04 12.90
CA PRO A 290 5.25 -2.78 13.54
C PRO A 290 4.01 -2.88 14.42
N TRP A 291 3.02 -3.66 13.98
CA TRP A 291 1.78 -3.84 14.71
C TRP A 291 2.02 -4.49 16.07
N ASP A 292 2.86 -5.51 16.14
CA ASP A 292 3.11 -6.24 17.38
C ASP A 292 3.88 -5.35 18.36
N VAL A 293 4.94 -4.67 17.89
CA VAL A 293 5.76 -3.76 18.72
C VAL A 293 4.94 -2.58 19.26
N ILE A 294 4.16 -1.91 18.41
CA ILE A 294 3.36 -0.75 18.83
C ILE A 294 2.28 -1.16 19.83
N ASN A 295 1.59 -2.29 19.59
CA ASN A 295 0.56 -2.76 20.52
C ASN A 295 1.16 -3.17 21.86
N TYR A 296 2.31 -3.83 21.87
CA TYR A 296 2.99 -4.18 23.09
C TYR A 296 3.45 -2.95 23.87
N ALA A 297 4.10 -1.98 23.21
CA ALA A 297 4.48 -0.71 23.83
C ALA A 297 3.28 0.04 24.39
N LYS A 298 2.16 0.10 23.66
CA LYS A 298 0.91 0.72 24.14
C LYS A 298 0.37 0.00 25.37
N LYS A 299 0.42 -1.33 25.40
CA LYS A 299 -0.05 -2.13 26.53
C LYS A 299 0.82 -1.90 27.76
N LEU A 300 2.15 -1.86 27.60
CA LEU A 300 3.09 -1.57 28.69
C LEU A 300 2.88 -0.18 29.31
N LEU A 301 2.51 0.82 28.51
CA LEU A 301 2.19 2.16 29.01
C LEU A 301 0.93 2.18 29.88
N ALA A 302 -0.04 1.29 29.63
CA ALA A 302 -1.23 1.13 30.47
C ALA A 302 -0.98 0.20 31.67
N GLU A 303 -0.21 -0.85 31.46
CA GLU A 303 0.06 -1.94 32.40
C GLU A 303 1.56 -2.29 32.37
N PRO A 304 2.39 -1.72 33.26
CA PRO A 304 3.86 -1.90 33.21
C PRO A 304 4.35 -3.35 33.34
N ASN A 305 3.53 -4.24 33.91
CA ASN A 305 3.81 -5.66 34.10
C ASN A 305 3.13 -6.55 33.04
N ALA A 306 2.62 -5.97 31.94
CA ALA A 306 1.98 -6.73 30.89
C ALA A 306 2.96 -7.63 30.15
N HIS A 307 2.57 -8.90 29.97
CA HIS A 307 3.28 -9.81 29.09
C HIS A 307 2.94 -9.56 27.61
N PRO A 308 3.89 -9.87 26.70
CA PRO A 308 3.67 -9.93 25.26
C PRO A 308 2.49 -10.83 24.88
N GLN A 309 1.91 -10.55 23.72
CA GLN A 309 0.80 -11.30 23.15
C GLN A 309 0.98 -11.49 21.64
N ASP A 310 0.29 -12.48 21.08
CA ASP A 310 0.20 -12.73 19.64
C ASP A 310 -0.73 -11.72 18.94
N TYR A 311 -0.30 -10.46 18.83
CA TYR A 311 -1.13 -9.41 18.23
C TYR A 311 -1.42 -9.67 16.74
N TRP A 312 -0.53 -10.36 16.03
CA TRP A 312 -0.67 -10.71 14.61
C TRP A 312 -1.81 -11.70 14.34
N ILE A 313 -2.10 -12.64 15.26
CA ILE A 313 -3.08 -13.72 15.05
C ILE A 313 -4.52 -13.20 14.96
N ASN A 314 -4.77 -12.04 15.58
CA ASN A 314 -6.08 -11.39 15.65
C ASN A 314 -6.36 -10.43 14.49
N THR A 315 -5.49 -10.40 13.47
CA THR A 315 -5.67 -9.54 12.31
C THR A 315 -6.51 -10.20 11.21
N SER A 316 -7.44 -9.44 10.63
CA SER A 316 -8.31 -9.87 9.52
C SER A 316 -7.48 -10.30 8.31
N GLY A 317 -7.79 -11.46 7.74
CA GLY A 317 -7.15 -11.99 6.53
C GLY A 317 -6.40 -13.31 6.75
N ASN A 318 -6.08 -13.70 7.99
CA ASN A 318 -5.40 -14.97 8.26
C ASN A 318 -6.32 -16.20 8.08
N ASP A 319 -7.47 -16.03 7.41
CA ASP A 319 -8.48 -17.07 7.18
C ASP A 319 -7.89 -18.31 6.52
N MET A 320 -6.92 -18.14 5.61
CA MET A 320 -6.24 -19.26 4.97
C MET A 320 -5.32 -20.01 5.95
N VAL A 321 -4.53 -19.30 6.74
CA VAL A 321 -3.66 -19.90 7.77
C VAL A 321 -4.51 -20.58 8.84
N ARG A 322 -5.57 -19.93 9.32
CA ARG A 322 -6.56 -20.51 10.24
C ARG A 322 -7.18 -21.77 9.65
N ARG A 323 -7.61 -21.76 8.39
CA ARG A 323 -8.15 -22.95 7.72
C ARG A 323 -7.11 -24.07 7.59
N PHE A 324 -5.83 -23.76 7.40
CA PHE A 324 -4.78 -24.78 7.38
C PHE A 324 -4.50 -25.35 8.77
N VAL A 325 -4.45 -24.50 9.81
CA VAL A 325 -4.30 -24.92 11.21
C VAL A 325 -5.52 -25.76 11.64
N ASP A 326 -6.74 -25.29 11.39
CA ASP A 326 -7.99 -26.01 11.68
C ASP A 326 -8.09 -27.36 10.95
N LYS A 327 -7.48 -27.46 9.75
CA LYS A 327 -7.40 -28.73 9.01
C LYS A 327 -6.32 -29.65 9.60
N ALA A 328 -5.21 -29.11 10.08
CA ALA A 328 -4.14 -29.86 10.73
C ALA A 328 -4.59 -30.41 12.11
N ASP A 329 -5.34 -29.60 12.88
CA ASP A 329 -5.89 -30.01 14.18
C ASP A 329 -6.97 -31.10 14.05
N LYS A 330 -7.68 -31.19 12.92
CA LYS A 330 -8.63 -32.28 12.64
C LYS A 330 -7.98 -33.58 12.18
N SER A 331 -6.66 -33.58 11.96
CA SER A 331 -5.88 -34.75 11.56
C SER A 331 -4.99 -35.32 12.66
N THR A 332 -5.21 -34.92 13.92
CA THR A 332 -4.56 -35.48 15.12
C THR A 332 -5.62 -36.04 16.06
#